data_AF-A0A9X2BH95-F1
#
_entry.id   AF-A0A9X2BH95-F1
#
_cell.length_a   1.000
_cell.length_b   1.000
_cell.length_c   1.000
_cell.angle_alpha   90.00
_cell.angle_beta   90.00
_cell.angle_gamma   90.00
#
_symmetry.space_group_name_H-M   'P 1'
#
loop_
_entity.id
_entity.type
_entity.pdbx_description
1 polymer ?
#
loop_
_entity_poly.entity_id
_entity_poly.type
_entity_poly.pdbx_seq_one_letter_code
_entity_poly.pdbx_strand_id
1 'polypeptide(L)' 'MTHQNILKLKLEIDAIRLTMYVMSTRVNSLADPLLVQLSQLLDQKLNELNQCA' A
#
# COMPACT_ATOMS: atom_id res chain seq x y z
N MET A 1 18.49 -8.90 1.74
CA MET A 1 17.75 -7.85 2.48
C MET A 1 17.63 -8.30 3.94
N THR A 2 17.75 -7.41 4.94
CA THR A 2 17.72 -7.80 6.37
C THR A 2 16.28 -7.93 6.91
N HIS A 3 16.08 -8.69 7.99
CA HIS A 3 14.77 -8.87 8.64
C HIS A 3 14.09 -7.54 9.01
N GLN A 4 14.88 -6.52 9.38
CA GLN A 4 14.40 -5.15 9.64
C GLN A 4 13.77 -4.49 8.40
N ASN A 5 14.29 -4.75 7.19
CA ASN A 5 13.73 -4.20 5.96
C ASN A 5 12.38 -4.82 5.62
N ILE A 6 12.22 -6.13 5.86
CA ILE A 6 10.93 -6.83 5.68
C ILE A 6 9.89 -6.28 6.65
N LEU A 7 10.27 -6.04 7.91
CA LEU A 7 9.37 -5.52 8.93
C LEU A 7 8.95 -4.07 8.62
N LYS A 8 9.89 -3.23 8.18
CA LYS A 8 9.59 -1.88 7.69
C LYS A 8 8.64 -1.91 6.50
N LEU A 9 8.86 -2.80 5.55
CA LEU A 9 8.03 -2.93 4.35
C LEU A 9 6.58 -3.34 4.69
N LYS A 10 6.39 -4.23 5.67
CA LYS A 10 5.06 -4.59 6.19
C LYS A 10 4.35 -3.39 6.82
N LEU A 11 5.06 -2.58 7.62
CA LEU A 11 4.50 -1.36 8.21
C LEU A 11 4.10 -0.33 7.14
N GLU A 12 4.91 -0.18 6.08
CA GLU A 12 4.57 0.68 4.94
C GLU A 12 3.30 0.19 4.22
N ILE A 13 3.17 -1.13 3.99
CA ILE A 13 1.97 -1.74 3.39
C ILE A 13 0.72 -1.48 4.24
N ASP A 14 0.80 -1.64 5.55
CA ASP A 14 -0.34 -1.43 6.44
C ASP A 14 -0.75 0.04 6.51
N ALA A 15 0.22 0.97 6.49
CA ALA A 15 -0.07 2.40 6.42
C ALA A 15 -0.79 2.79 5.11
N ILE A 16 -0.39 2.19 3.97
CA ILE A 16 -1.05 2.41 2.68
C ILE A 16 -2.48 1.87 2.72
N ARG A 17 -2.69 0.66 3.24
CA ARG A 17 -4.02 0.05 3.39
C ARG A 17 -4.96 0.90 4.24
N LEU A 18 -4.48 1.42 5.38
CA LEU A 18 -5.26 2.32 6.23
C LEU A 18 -5.65 3.60 5.46
N THR A 19 -4.69 4.17 4.72
CA THR A 19 -4.92 5.39 3.94
C THR A 19 -5.94 5.16 2.82
N MET A 20 -5.84 4.05 2.10
CA MET A 20 -6.82 3.64 1.09
C MET A 20 -8.21 3.48 1.69
N TYR A 21 -8.33 2.84 2.86
CA TYR A 21 -9.61 2.70 3.55
C TYR A 21 -10.21 4.07 3.88
N VAL A 22 -9.44 4.95 4.53
CA VAL A 22 -9.91 6.31 4.87
C VAL A 22 -10.31 7.09 3.61
N MET A 23 -9.53 7.03 2.53
CA MET A 23 -9.87 7.71 1.28
C MET A 23 -11.10 7.12 0.60
N SER A 24 -11.29 5.80 0.63
CA SER A 24 -12.47 5.15 0.07
C SER A 24 -13.78 5.61 0.71
N THR A 25 -13.73 6.04 1.98
CA THR A 25 -14.90 6.61 2.67
C THR A 25 -15.17 8.09 2.34
N ARG A 26 -14.24 8.75 1.65
CA ARG A 26 -14.29 10.20 1.35
C ARG A 26 -14.49 10.49 -0.14
N VAL A 27 -14.13 9.56 -1.02
CA VAL A 27 -14.27 9.70 -2.46
C VAL A 27 -15.63 9.20 -2.94
N ASN A 28 -16.16 9.81 -4.00
CA ASN A 28 -17.44 9.42 -4.59
C ASN A 28 -17.32 8.24 -5.58
N SER A 29 -16.09 7.85 -5.94
CA SER A 29 -15.81 6.78 -6.90
C SER A 29 -14.49 6.08 -6.58
N LEU A 30 -14.47 4.76 -6.74
CA LEU A 30 -13.24 3.96 -6.61
C LEU A 30 -12.23 4.22 -7.74
N ALA A 31 -12.67 4.86 -8.83
CA ALA A 31 -11.79 5.33 -9.90
C ALA A 31 -11.16 6.69 -9.60
N ASP A 32 -11.31 7.21 -8.37
CA ASP A 32 -10.63 8.44 -7.98
C ASP A 32 -9.12 8.31 -8.20
N PRO A 33 -8.47 9.26 -8.88
CA PRO A 33 -7.04 9.18 -9.21
C PRO A 33 -6.14 8.96 -7.99
N LEU A 34 -6.53 9.45 -6.82
CA LEU A 34 -5.78 9.26 -5.58
C LEU A 34 -5.85 7.81 -5.10
N LEU A 35 -7.04 7.20 -5.15
CA LEU A 35 -7.20 5.78 -4.80
C LEU A 35 -6.45 4.87 -5.77
N VAL A 36 -6.47 5.19 -7.07
CA VAL A 36 -5.72 4.46 -8.10
C VAL A 36 -4.21 4.57 -7.87
N GLN A 37 -3.70 5.75 -7.52
CA GLN A 37 -2.28 5.91 -7.17
C GLN A 37 -1.90 5.13 -5.92
N LEU A 38 -2.77 5.15 -4.89
CA LEU A 38 -2.54 4.39 -3.67
C LEU A 38 -2.56 2.88 -3.91
N SER A 39 -3.43 2.38 -4.80
CA SER A 39 -3.46 0.96 -5.16
C SER A 39 -2.19 0.55 -5.91
N GLN A 40 -1.71 1.38 -6.85
CA GLN A 40 -0.45 1.12 -7.56
C GLN A 40 0.76 1.10 -6.60
N LEU A 41 0.79 2.02 -5.63
CA LEU A 41 1.85 2.04 -4.61
C LEU A 41 1.79 0.80 -3.71
N LEU A 42 0.59 0.36 -3.34
CA LEU A 42 0.39 -0.87 -2.57
C LEU A 42 0.90 -2.09 -3.34
N ASP A 43 0.56 -2.21 -4.63
CA ASP A 43 1.00 -3.31 -5.48
C ASP A 43 2.53 -3.34 -5.61
N GLN A 44 3.16 -2.18 -5.78
CA GLN A 44 4.63 -2.09 -5.81
C GLN A 44 5.24 -2.63 -4.50
N LYS A 45 4.70 -2.21 -3.35
CA LYS A 45 5.24 -2.63 -2.04
C LYS A 45 5.00 -4.10 -1.75
N LEU A 46 3.86 -4.65 -2.17
CA LEU A 46 3.58 -6.08 -2.10
C LEU A 46 4.51 -6.90 -2.99
N ASN A 47 4.82 -6.41 -4.19
CA ASN A 47 5.78 -7.05 -5.09
C ASN A 47 7.20 -7.02 -4.50
N GLU A 48 7.63 -5.88 -3.93
CA GLU A 48 8.89 -5.77 -3.18
C GLU A 48 8.93 -6.80 -2.04
N LEU A 49 7.82 -7.00 -1.30
CA LEU A 49 7.73 -7.95 -0.21
C LEU A 49 7.81 -9.40 -0.70
N ASN A 50 7.11 -9.71 -1.79
CA ASN A 50 7.09 -11.04 -2.39
C ASN A 50 8.46 -11.44 -2.95
N GLN A 51 9.24 -10.48 -3.48
CA GLN A 51 10.62 -10.72 -3.90
C GLN A 51 11.58 -10.94 -2.72
N CYS A 52 11.17 -10.60 -1.49
CA CYS A 52 11.98 -10.77 -0.29
C CYS A 52 11.65 -12.04 0.52
N ALA A 53 10.52 -12.69 0.24
CA ALA A 53 10.03 -13.88 0.94
C ALA A 53 10.46 -15.16 0.22
#